data_AF-A0A3M1AEI8-F1
#
_entry.id   AF-A0A3M1AEI8-F1
#
_cell.length_a   1.000
_cell.length_b   1.000
_cell.length_c   1.000
_cell.angle_alpha   90.00
_cell.angle_beta   90.00
_cell.angle_gamma   90.00
#
_symmetry.space_group_name_H-M   'P 1'
#
loop_
_entity.id
_entity.type
_entity.pdbx_description
1 polymer ?
#
loop_
_entity_poly.entity_id
_entity_poly.type
_entity_poly.pdbx_seq_one_letter_code
_entity_poly.pdbx_strand_id
1 'polypeptide(L)'
;MAHAKNHPYHILNPSIWPFLGAVSAFVMLFGAARWFHGMSPWVAVIGALGVLYVMYGWWSDVIREARQGDHTPVVRLGLRMGFLLFIVSEVMFFSAWFWTFFKHALCPMNPE
;
A
#
# COMPACT_ATOMS: atom_id res chain seq x y z
N MET A 1 32.44 21.30 1.29
CA MET A 1 32.30 19.83 1.25
C MET A 1 30.81 19.47 1.27
N ALA A 2 30.15 19.39 0.11
CA ALA A 2 28.73 18.99 0.04
C ALA A 2 28.52 17.45 0.02
N HIS A 3 29.62 16.68 -0.01
CA HIS A 3 29.64 15.22 -0.04
C HIS A 3 29.78 14.55 1.34
N ALA A 4 30.04 15.32 2.40
CA ALA A 4 30.11 14.76 3.76
C ALA A 4 28.70 14.70 4.35
N LYS A 5 28.09 13.50 4.33
CA LYS A 5 26.79 13.27 4.98
C LYS A 5 27.01 13.23 6.49
N ASN A 6 26.35 14.13 7.22
CA ASN A 6 26.45 14.22 8.68
C ASN A 6 25.26 13.57 9.42
N HIS A 7 24.43 12.79 8.71
CA HIS A 7 23.22 12.19 9.27
C HIS A 7 23.09 10.70 8.88
N PRO A 8 22.45 9.86 9.71
CA PRO A 8 22.28 8.44 9.45
C PRO A 8 21.04 8.11 8.60
N TYR A 9 20.32 9.10 8.06
CA TYR A 9 19.13 8.87 7.23
C TYR A 9 19.46 8.42 5.81
N HIS A 10 18.63 7.53 5.27
CA HIS A 10 18.70 7.06 3.89
C HIS A 10 18.08 8.09 2.94
N ILE A 11 18.87 8.55 1.97
CA ILE A 11 18.41 9.44 0.88
C ILE A 11 18.24 8.58 -0.37
N LEU A 12 17.00 8.45 -0.82
CA LEU A 12 16.63 7.62 -1.97
C LEU A 12 16.97 8.31 -3.29
N ASN A 13 17.35 7.51 -4.28
CA ASN A 13 17.45 7.96 -5.66
C ASN A 13 16.04 8.12 -6.27
N PRO A 14 15.89 8.95 -7.32
CA PRO A 14 14.63 9.04 -8.04
C PRO A 14 14.15 7.66 -8.51
N SER A 15 12.87 7.36 -8.28
CA SER A 15 12.25 6.08 -8.64
C SER A 15 10.98 6.30 -9.46
N ILE A 16 10.78 5.46 -10.47
CA ILE A 16 9.60 5.49 -11.34
C ILE A 16 8.42 4.71 -10.76
N TRP A 17 8.66 3.84 -9.75
CA TRP A 17 7.64 2.97 -9.17
C TRP A 17 6.40 3.69 -8.64
N PRO A 18 6.49 4.85 -7.95
CA PRO A 18 5.30 5.56 -7.47
C PRO A 18 4.37 5.99 -8.61
N PHE A 19 4.92 6.49 -9.71
CA PHE A 19 4.15 6.93 -10.87
C PHE A 19 3.48 5.75 -11.57
N LEU A 20 4.23 4.68 -11.84
CA LEU A 20 3.67 3.47 -12.45
C LEU A 20 2.60 2.83 -11.56
N GLY A 21 2.78 2.88 -10.23
CA GLY A 21 1.80 2.40 -9.27
C GLY A 21 0.49 3.18 -9.35
N ALA A 22 0.56 4.52 -9.42
CA ALA A 22 -0.61 5.37 -9.54
C ALA A 22 -1.41 5.13 -10.84
N VAL A 23 -0.72 5.04 -11.98
CA VAL A 23 -1.35 4.73 -13.28
C VAL A 23 -1.97 3.33 -13.26
N SER A 24 -1.25 2.33 -12.73
CA SER A 24 -1.74 0.95 -12.66
C SER A 24 -2.98 0.83 -11.76
N ALA A 25 -2.98 1.51 -10.61
CA ALA A 25 -4.12 1.55 -9.70
C ALA A 25 -5.34 2.26 -10.33
N PHE A 26 -5.12 3.34 -11.07
CA PHE A 26 -6.19 4.01 -11.81
C PHE A 26 -6.84 3.07 -12.84
N VAL A 27 -6.02 2.41 -13.67
CA VAL A 27 -6.52 1.45 -14.67
C VAL A 27 -7.24 0.28 -14.00
N MET A 28 -6.74 -0.22 -12.88
CA MET A 28 -7.37 -1.29 -12.10
C MET A 28 -8.76 -0.89 -11.60
N LEU A 29 -8.89 0.25 -10.90
CA LEU A 29 -10.15 0.69 -10.31
C LEU A 29 -11.16 1.16 -11.37
N PHE A 30 -10.70 1.83 -12.43
CA PHE A 30 -11.55 2.18 -13.58
C PHE A 30 -12.05 0.93 -14.31
N GLY A 31 -11.16 -0.04 -14.51
CA GLY A 31 -11.51 -1.35 -15.07
C GLY A 31 -12.50 -2.12 -14.19
N ALA A 32 -12.31 -2.10 -12.88
CA ALA A 32 -13.22 -2.76 -11.93
C ALA A 32 -14.61 -2.11 -11.94
N ALA A 33 -14.67 -0.78 -11.94
CA ALA A 33 -15.93 -0.05 -12.08
C ALA A 33 -16.67 -0.45 -13.36
N ARG A 34 -15.97 -0.49 -14.51
CA ARG A 34 -16.54 -0.97 -15.78
C ARG A 34 -17.01 -2.43 -15.72
N TRP A 35 -16.23 -3.29 -15.09
CA TRP A 35 -16.56 -4.71 -14.96
C TRP A 35 -17.85 -4.91 -14.16
N PHE A 36 -18.04 -4.18 -13.06
CA PHE A 36 -19.27 -4.21 -12.28
C PHE A 36 -20.50 -3.68 -13.02
N HIS A 37 -20.31 -2.98 -14.15
CA HIS A 37 -21.38 -2.51 -15.04
C HIS A 37 -21.54 -3.40 -16.30
N GLY A 38 -21.12 -4.66 -16.24
CA GLY A 38 -21.37 -5.65 -17.30
C GLY A 38 -20.37 -5.63 -18.46
N MET A 39 -19.30 -4.84 -18.38
CA MET A 39 -18.23 -4.86 -19.38
C MET A 39 -17.19 -5.94 -19.08
N SER A 40 -16.34 -6.23 -20.06
CA SER A 40 -15.27 -7.23 -19.92
C SER A 40 -14.25 -6.88 -18.80
N PRO A 41 -13.79 -7.87 -18.01
CA PRO A 41 -12.87 -7.66 -16.88
C PRO A 41 -11.43 -7.35 -17.28
N TRP A 42 -11.06 -7.49 -18.57
CA TRP A 42 -9.65 -7.43 -19.00
C TRP A 42 -8.92 -6.14 -18.59
N VAL A 43 -9.61 -5.00 -18.58
CA VAL A 43 -9.02 -3.72 -18.14
C VAL A 43 -8.65 -3.77 -16.65
N ALA A 44 -9.51 -4.33 -15.81
CA ALA A 44 -9.25 -4.49 -14.37
C ALA A 44 -8.07 -5.44 -14.13
N VAL A 45 -8.04 -6.57 -14.86
CA VAL A 45 -6.98 -7.58 -14.75
C VAL A 45 -5.62 -7.02 -15.16
N ILE A 46 -5.55 -6.27 -16.27
CA ILE A 46 -4.31 -5.63 -16.72
C ILE A 46 -3.82 -4.61 -15.67
N GLY A 47 -4.73 -3.80 -15.12
CA GLY A 47 -4.39 -2.87 -14.03
C GLY A 47 -3.86 -3.59 -12.78
N ALA A 48 -4.52 -4.68 -12.38
CA ALA A 48 -4.10 -5.49 -11.23
C ALA A 48 -2.71 -6.12 -11.43
N LEU A 49 -2.44 -6.68 -12.62
CA LEU A 49 -1.11 -7.19 -12.97
C LEU A 49 -0.05 -6.07 -12.94
N GLY A 50 -0.40 -4.87 -13.40
CA GLY A 50 0.47 -3.69 -13.29
C GLY A 50 0.80 -3.32 -11.84
N VAL A 51 -0.19 -3.29 -10.95
CA VAL A 51 0.01 -3.04 -9.52
C VAL A 51 0.93 -4.10 -8.90
N LEU A 52 0.68 -5.38 -9.18
CA LEU A 52 1.51 -6.48 -8.67
C LEU A 52 2.96 -6.39 -9.18
N TYR A 53 3.16 -6.01 -10.43
CA TYR A 53 4.49 -5.79 -10.99
C TYR A 53 5.23 -4.65 -10.28
N VAL A 54 4.55 -3.53 -10.02
CA VAL A 54 5.12 -2.40 -9.28
C VAL A 54 5.46 -2.82 -7.84
N MET A 55 4.59 -3.55 -7.15
CA MET A 55 4.85 -4.05 -5.80
C MET A 55 6.09 -4.94 -5.77
N TYR A 56 6.20 -5.88 -6.71
CA TYR A 56 7.37 -6.75 -6.81
C TYR A 56 8.66 -5.97 -7.07
N GLY A 57 8.65 -5.06 -8.04
CA GLY A 57 9.83 -4.25 -8.40
C GLY A 57 10.26 -3.34 -7.24
N TRP A 58 9.30 -2.64 -6.62
CA TRP A 58 9.59 -1.73 -5.52
C TRP A 58 10.12 -2.46 -4.29
N TRP A 59 9.51 -3.57 -3.88
CA TRP A 59 10.03 -4.33 -2.74
C TRP A 59 11.38 -4.99 -3.02
N SER A 60 11.64 -5.39 -4.27
CA SER A 60 12.96 -5.88 -4.67
C SER A 60 14.04 -4.81 -4.50
N ASP A 61 13.72 -3.55 -4.83
CA ASP A 61 14.62 -2.42 -4.62
C ASP A 61 14.88 -2.16 -3.12
N VAL A 62 13.84 -2.22 -2.27
CA VAL A 62 13.99 -2.10 -0.81
C VAL A 62 14.92 -3.19 -0.24
N ILE A 63 14.82 -4.43 -0.76
CA ILE A 63 15.73 -5.52 -0.35
C ILE A 63 17.16 -5.24 -0.83
N ARG A 64 17.33 -4.69 -2.04
CA ARG A 64 18.65 -4.33 -2.58
C ARG A 64 19.30 -3.22 -1.74
N GLU A 65 18.56 -2.17 -1.40
CA GLU A 65 19.00 -1.07 -0.53
C GLU A 65 19.42 -1.59 0.86
N ALA A 66 18.64 -2.53 1.42
CA ALA A 66 19.00 -3.19 2.68
C ALA A 66 20.35 -3.91 2.61
N ARG A 67 20.63 -4.62 1.50
CA ARG A 67 21.88 -5.35 1.28
C ARG A 67 23.08 -4.44 1.00
N GLN A 68 22.84 -3.26 0.45
CA GLN A 68 23.87 -2.24 0.21
C GLN A 68 24.32 -1.53 1.50
N GLY A 69 23.59 -1.72 2.60
CA GLY A 69 23.92 -1.16 3.91
C GLY A 69 23.20 0.15 4.22
N ASP A 70 22.25 0.59 3.39
CA ASP A 70 21.51 1.84 3.58
C ASP A 70 20.55 1.80 4.79
N HIS A 71 20.26 0.60 5.31
CA HIS A 71 19.40 0.38 6.47
C HIS A 71 20.16 0.55 7.80
N THR A 72 20.57 1.79 8.10
CA THR A 72 21.17 2.18 9.39
C THR A 72 20.21 1.89 10.56
N PRO A 73 20.68 1.87 11.83
CA PRO A 73 19.80 1.65 12.98
C PRO A 73 18.59 2.59 13.04
N VAL A 74 18.76 3.87 12.68
CA VAL A 74 17.68 4.87 12.66
C VAL A 74 16.68 4.57 11.54
N VAL A 75 17.15 4.18 10.35
CA VAL A 75 16.28 3.79 9.23
C VAL A 75 15.46 2.56 9.58
N ARG A 76 16.08 1.54 10.19
CA ARG A 76 15.37 0.33 10.64
C ARG A 76 14.31 0.63 11.71
N LEU A 77 14.58 1.57 12.61
CA LEU A 77 13.58 2.04 13.57
C LEU A 77 12.41 2.72 12.85
N GLY A 78 12.69 3.60 11.88
CA GLY A 78 11.67 4.25 11.07
C GLY A 78 10.77 3.26 10.31
N LEU A 79 11.37 2.24 9.69
CA LEU A 79 10.61 1.17 9.00
C LEU A 79 9.69 0.39 9.95
N ARG A 80 10.15 0.07 11.17
CA ARG A 80 9.32 -0.59 12.19
C ARG A 80 8.15 0.29 12.62
N MET A 81 8.39 1.59 12.85
CA MET A 81 7.34 2.53 13.19
C MET A 81 6.33 2.68 12.05
N GLY A 82 6.78 2.76 10.80
CA GLY A 82 5.90 2.80 9.64
C GLY A 82 5.01 1.56 9.54
N PHE A 83 5.56 0.36 9.73
CA PHE A 83 4.78 -0.88 9.69
C PHE A 83 3.82 -1.01 10.89
N LEU A 84 4.22 -0.53 12.07
CA LEU A 84 3.32 -0.46 13.23
C LEU A 84 2.10 0.45 12.94
N LEU A 85 2.34 1.64 12.37
CA LEU A 85 1.26 2.55 11.99
C LEU A 85 0.33 1.94 10.92
N PHE A 86 0.88 1.20 9.96
CA PHE A 86 0.09 0.43 8.99
C PHE A 86 -0.81 -0.61 9.69
N ILE A 87 -0.28 -1.40 10.62
CA ILE A 87 -1.08 -2.36 11.40
C ILE A 87 -2.20 -1.63 12.18
N VAL A 88 -1.90 -0.49 12.81
CA VAL A 88 -2.91 0.29 13.52
C VAL A 88 -4.03 0.76 12.58
N SER A 89 -3.71 1.17 11.34
CA SER A 89 -4.74 1.49 10.36
C SER A 89 -5.59 0.29 9.94
N GLU A 90 -5.00 -0.92 9.86
CA GLU A 90 -5.75 -2.16 9.59
C GLU A 90 -6.73 -2.48 10.72
N VAL A 91 -6.32 -2.31 11.99
CA VAL A 91 -7.22 -2.48 13.15
C VAL A 91 -8.42 -1.53 13.07
N MET A 92 -8.19 -0.28 12.65
CA MET A 92 -9.28 0.69 12.44
C MET A 92 -10.16 0.36 11.23
N PHE A 93 -9.59 -0.22 10.16
CA PHE A 93 -10.39 -0.75 9.07
C PHE A 93 -11.36 -1.84 9.56
N PHE A 94 -10.87 -2.82 10.35
CA PHE A 94 -11.71 -3.86 10.94
C PHE A 94 -12.74 -3.34 11.93
N SER A 95 -12.42 -2.27 12.68
CA SER A 95 -13.35 -1.69 13.65
C SER A 95 -14.66 -1.21 13.00
N ALA A 96 -14.62 -0.72 11.75
CA ALA A 96 -15.81 -0.32 11.01
C ALA A 96 -16.76 -1.50 10.70
N TRP A 97 -16.21 -2.68 10.40
CA TRP A 97 -16.98 -3.90 10.17
C TRP A 97 -17.61 -4.41 11.47
N PHE A 98 -16.82 -4.44 12.56
CA PHE A 98 -17.33 -4.80 13.89
C PHE A 98 -18.41 -3.84 14.36
N TRP A 99 -18.25 -2.54 14.12
CA TRP A 99 -19.27 -1.55 14.44
C TRP A 99 -20.61 -1.91 13.78
N THR A 100 -20.58 -2.16 12.48
CA THR A 100 -21.79 -2.52 11.72
C THR A 100 -22.41 -3.81 12.27
N PHE A 101 -21.60 -4.84 12.52
CA PHE A 101 -22.06 -6.09 13.13
C PHE A 101 -22.71 -5.87 14.50
N PHE A 102 -22.04 -5.20 15.44
CA PHE A 102 -22.56 -4.97 16.78
C PHE A 102 -23.83 -4.12 16.77
N LYS A 103 -23.91 -3.10 15.90
CA LYS A 103 -25.13 -2.31 15.73
C LYS A 103 -26.32 -3.21 15.40
N HIS A 104 -26.18 -4.09 14.41
CA HIS A 104 -27.27 -4.94 13.95
C HIS A 104 -27.54 -6.14 14.87
N ALA A 105 -26.54 -6.63 15.61
CA ALA A 105 -26.71 -7.71 16.57
C ALA A 105 -27.37 -7.24 17.88
N LEU A 106 -27.01 -6.05 18.37
CA LEU A 106 -27.54 -5.49 19.63
C LEU A 106 -28.91 -4.84 19.45
N CYS A 107 -29.12 -4.14 18.32
CA CYS A 107 -30.37 -3.47 18.01
C CYS A 107 -30.86 -3.93 16.62
N PRO A 108 -31.41 -5.16 16.53
CA PRO A 108 -31.90 -5.69 15.26
C PRO A 108 -33.04 -4.83 14.73
N MET A 109 -32.97 -4.51 13.44
CA MET A 109 -34.05 -3.84 12.71
C MET A 109 -35.04 -4.92 12.27
N ASN A 110 -35.81 -5.48 13.20
CA ASN A 110 -36.92 -6.34 12.82
C ASN A 110 -38.02 -5.46 12.17
N PRO A 111 -38.71 -5.93 11.10
CA PRO A 111 -39.88 -5.25 10.54
C PRO A 111 -41.18 -5.49 11.34
N GLU A 112 -41.13 -6.11 12.53
CA GLU A 112 -42.28 -6.20 13.44
C GLU A 112 -42.53 -4.85 14.13
#